data_AF-A0A7S6MSR2-F1
#
_entry.id   AF-A0A7S6MSR2-F1
#
_cell.length_a   1.000
_cell.length_b   1.000
_cell.length_c   1.000
_cell.angle_alpha   90.00
_cell.angle_beta   90.00
_cell.angle_gamma   90.00
#
_symmetry.space_group_name_H-M   'P 1'
#
loop_
_entity.id
_entity.type
_entity.pdbx_description
1 polymer ?
#
loop_
_entity_poly.entity_id
_entity_poly.type
_entity_poly.pdbx_seq_one_letter_code
_entity_poly.pdbx_strand_id
1 'polypeptide(L)'
;MGYTATAQCSDVLLLDNSHEILRFDIDTTGHWWAITRLTKDKQSLIIDGQDIGAFDSVQPPIFSVDGESWATVGTVMNQSYIVVPSGSRVTQHHVEFVTFPPLSADPWWIENDGTLRRITNGMRSYGSSYPVRNLHFDPQGLVVAWIEERGDLSVLVSNGSEVTRGNAITLHGVWSSGECIYSEQTNDVTSMMLGTEELTPNMKRLSTVRLNKQCDVVAWQGADAVGQIRTYVYAADYLNPWESPPLEEFDYRFSLSPFDPLVAYRTVYQGSRVVGYNAAFYPQGSSAGPTVFSHDGSQMVYASKDNGEYIVINGRRHAVNAAVPITTEIAVNSSGTAVAWPSSTTLVVVYPERNVVQMGKMCDTVGSVIYNRTTTSFEALGVYGGRLFKLSCKAQ
;
A
#
# COMPACT_ATOMS: atom_id res chain seq x y z
N MET A 1 2.71 -39.11 25.56
CA MET A 1 3.28 -38.82 24.23
C MET A 1 3.78 -37.39 24.25
N GLY A 2 5.10 -37.19 24.18
CA GLY A 2 5.70 -35.87 24.28
C GLY A 2 5.42 -35.06 23.02
N TYR A 3 4.76 -33.91 23.17
CA TYR A 3 4.77 -32.87 22.15
C TYR A 3 6.15 -32.22 22.19
N THR A 4 7.04 -32.61 21.29
CA THR A 4 8.18 -31.77 20.92
C THR A 4 7.62 -30.49 20.32
N ALA A 5 7.67 -29.40 21.08
CA ALA A 5 7.42 -28.06 20.56
C ALA A 5 8.52 -27.78 19.53
N THR A 6 8.24 -28.05 18.25
CA THR A 6 9.04 -27.52 17.16
C THR A 6 8.99 -26.01 17.28
N ALA A 7 10.15 -25.36 17.38
CA ALA A 7 10.24 -23.91 17.30
C ALA A 7 9.58 -23.48 15.98
N GLN A 8 8.39 -22.87 16.08
CA GLN A 8 7.62 -22.45 14.90
C GLN A 8 8.17 -21.17 14.27
N CYS A 9 9.00 -20.44 15.02
CA CYS A 9 9.76 -19.30 14.56
C CYS A 9 11.24 -19.65 14.39
N SER A 10 11.85 -19.13 13.33
CA SER A 10 13.26 -19.26 13.00
C SER A 10 13.83 -17.91 12.58
N ASP A 11 15.13 -17.73 12.79
CA ASP A 11 15.88 -16.61 12.27
C ASP A 11 17.00 -17.06 11.33
N VAL A 12 17.19 -16.31 10.25
CA VAL A 12 18.28 -16.52 9.29
C VAL A 12 19.08 -15.23 9.18
N LEU A 13 20.40 -15.31 9.39
CA LEU A 13 21.30 -14.20 9.12
C LEU A 13 21.34 -13.95 7.60
N LEU A 14 20.96 -12.75 7.18
CA LEU A 14 20.97 -12.33 5.78
C LEU A 14 22.24 -11.55 5.46
N LEU A 15 22.57 -10.56 6.29
CA LEU A 15 23.75 -9.72 6.15
C LEU A 15 24.51 -9.66 7.46
N ASP A 16 25.83 -9.83 7.38
CA ASP A 16 26.71 -9.57 8.50
C ASP A 16 26.87 -8.06 8.75
N ASN A 17 27.73 -7.69 9.69
CA ASN A 17 28.01 -6.29 10.04
C ASN A 17 29.23 -5.73 9.28
N SER A 18 29.57 -6.29 8.11
CA SER A 18 30.68 -5.80 7.28
C SER A 18 30.44 -4.39 6.75
N HIS A 19 29.18 -4.07 6.46
CA HIS A 19 28.74 -2.75 5.98
C HIS A 19 27.58 -2.25 6.82
N GLU A 20 27.55 -0.94 7.06
CA GLU A 20 26.45 -0.30 7.78
C GLU A 20 25.17 -0.37 6.96
N ILE A 21 24.10 -0.91 7.55
CA ILE A 21 22.77 -0.96 6.95
C ILE A 21 22.13 0.41 7.10
N LEU A 22 21.82 1.05 5.97
CA LEU A 22 21.17 2.37 5.94
C LEU A 22 19.65 2.26 5.92
N ARG A 23 19.12 1.31 5.13
CA ARG A 23 17.69 0.99 5.02
C ARG A 23 17.52 -0.48 4.65
N PHE A 24 16.38 -1.04 4.99
CA PHE A 24 15.97 -2.39 4.61
C PHE A 24 14.45 -2.48 4.65
N ASP A 25 13.87 -3.37 3.86
CA ASP A 25 12.47 -3.76 3.99
C ASP A 25 12.22 -5.10 3.30
N ILE A 26 11.02 -5.64 3.50
CA ILE A 26 10.52 -6.85 2.84
C ILE A 26 9.20 -6.54 2.13
N ASP A 27 9.07 -6.96 0.88
CA ASP A 27 7.83 -6.77 0.12
C ASP A 27 6.79 -7.86 0.47
N THR A 28 5.55 -7.67 0.04
CA THR A 28 4.45 -8.61 0.34
C THR A 28 4.61 -10.04 -0.21
N THR A 29 5.51 -10.23 -1.19
CA THR A 29 5.85 -11.54 -1.77
C THR A 29 7.08 -12.19 -1.11
N GLY A 30 7.75 -11.46 -0.22
CA GLY A 30 8.82 -11.95 0.64
C GLY A 30 10.23 -11.75 0.09
N HIS A 31 10.37 -11.04 -1.03
CA HIS A 31 11.64 -10.49 -1.46
C HIS A 31 12.07 -9.44 -0.45
N TRP A 32 13.34 -9.51 -0.07
CA TRP A 32 13.92 -8.57 0.87
C TRP A 32 15.02 -7.77 0.19
N TRP A 33 15.20 -6.56 0.67
CA TRP A 33 16.26 -5.69 0.19
C TRP A 33 16.92 -4.92 1.32
N ALA A 34 18.16 -4.50 1.07
CA ALA A 34 18.90 -3.61 1.96
C ALA A 34 19.74 -2.64 1.14
N ILE A 35 19.82 -1.40 1.62
CA ILE A 35 20.78 -0.41 1.15
C ILE A 35 21.86 -0.29 2.21
N THR A 36 23.11 -0.56 1.84
CA THR A 36 24.26 -0.53 2.75
C THR A 36 25.27 0.55 2.35
N ARG A 37 26.07 1.03 3.30
CA ARG A 37 27.16 1.97 3.05
C ARG A 37 28.43 1.20 2.67
N LEU A 38 28.86 1.32 1.41
CA LEU A 38 30.12 0.74 0.92
C LEU A 38 31.32 1.61 1.28
N THR A 39 31.20 2.92 1.03
CA THR A 39 32.19 3.93 1.42
C THR A 39 31.45 5.19 1.88
N LYS A 40 32.18 6.25 2.21
CA LYS A 40 31.56 7.54 2.58
C LYS A 40 30.60 8.08 1.51
N ASP A 41 30.92 7.85 0.24
CA ASP A 41 30.22 8.43 -0.91
C ASP A 41 29.54 7.37 -1.81
N LYS A 42 29.52 6.10 -1.37
CA LYS A 42 28.95 4.98 -2.14
C LYS A 42 28.02 4.11 -1.31
N GLN A 43 26.92 3.70 -1.93
CA GLN A 43 25.92 2.78 -1.40
C GLN A 43 25.88 1.50 -2.25
N SER A 44 25.53 0.36 -1.64
CA SER A 44 25.16 -0.87 -2.36
C SER A 44 23.69 -1.15 -2.14
N LEU A 45 23.02 -1.63 -3.19
CA LEU A 45 21.70 -2.23 -3.09
C LEU A 45 21.86 -3.75 -3.13
N ILE A 46 21.31 -4.43 -2.13
CA ILE A 46 21.24 -5.88 -2.04
C ILE A 46 19.77 -6.28 -2.15
N ILE A 47 19.46 -7.23 -3.04
CA ILE A 47 18.13 -7.83 -3.17
C ILE A 47 18.30 -9.34 -3.09
N ASP A 48 17.60 -9.99 -2.15
CA ASP A 48 17.68 -11.44 -1.91
C ASP A 48 19.09 -12.01 -1.78
N GLY A 49 20.00 -11.22 -1.20
CA GLY A 49 21.40 -11.59 -0.98
C GLY A 49 22.30 -11.35 -2.18
N GLN A 50 21.76 -10.93 -3.32
CA GLN A 50 22.53 -10.51 -4.48
C GLN A 50 22.88 -9.02 -4.37
N ASP A 51 24.18 -8.70 -4.41
CA ASP A 51 24.67 -7.31 -4.56
C ASP A 51 24.43 -6.86 -6.00
N ILE A 52 23.58 -5.85 -6.16
CA ILE A 52 23.17 -5.30 -7.47
C ILE A 52 24.21 -4.32 -8.01
N GLY A 53 25.01 -3.70 -7.14
CA GLY A 53 26.08 -2.80 -7.55
C GLY A 53 26.26 -1.57 -6.65
N ALA A 54 27.32 -0.82 -6.94
CA ALA A 54 27.72 0.37 -6.21
C ALA A 54 27.20 1.65 -6.87
N PHE A 55 26.48 2.46 -6.11
CA PHE A 55 25.87 3.71 -6.55
C PHE A 55 26.37 4.89 -5.71
N ASP A 56 26.38 6.10 -6.26
CA ASP A 56 26.51 7.33 -5.45
C ASP A 56 25.28 7.49 -4.55
N SER A 57 24.11 7.17 -5.10
CA SER A 57 22.85 7.08 -4.38
C SER A 57 21.93 6.07 -5.08
N VAL A 58 21.13 5.35 -4.31
CA VAL A 58 20.14 4.41 -4.84
C VAL A 58 18.84 4.54 -4.05
N GLN A 59 17.71 4.49 -4.75
CA GLN A 59 16.40 4.51 -4.13
C GLN A 59 16.01 3.09 -3.63
N PRO A 60 15.12 2.99 -2.63
CA PRO A 60 14.48 1.72 -2.32
C PRO A 60 13.86 1.09 -3.59
N PRO A 61 14.07 -0.21 -3.86
CA PRO A 61 13.42 -0.87 -4.97
C PRO A 61 11.92 -0.98 -4.74
N ILE A 62 11.17 -0.98 -5.84
CA ILE A 62 9.73 -1.26 -5.88
C ILE A 62 9.55 -2.59 -6.60
N PHE A 63 8.72 -3.46 -6.06
CA PHE A 63 8.42 -4.78 -6.62
C PHE A 63 7.06 -4.74 -7.34
N SER A 64 6.93 -5.53 -8.40
CA SER A 64 5.64 -5.83 -9.00
C SER A 64 4.75 -6.59 -8.00
N VAL A 65 3.43 -6.56 -8.20
CA VAL A 65 2.46 -7.16 -7.26
C VAL A 65 2.61 -8.69 -7.09
N ASP A 66 3.17 -9.34 -8.11
CA ASP A 66 3.47 -10.76 -8.14
C ASP A 66 4.88 -11.10 -7.61
N GLY A 67 5.74 -10.09 -7.43
CA GLY A 67 7.13 -10.25 -7.01
C GLY A 67 8.07 -10.69 -8.14
N GLU A 68 7.57 -10.94 -9.35
CA GLU A 68 8.39 -11.46 -10.46
C GLU A 68 9.39 -10.45 -11.02
N SER A 69 9.16 -9.16 -10.76
CA SER A 69 9.98 -8.06 -11.25
C SER A 69 10.18 -7.00 -10.16
N TRP A 70 11.21 -6.18 -10.33
CA TRP A 70 11.47 -5.02 -9.49
C TRP A 70 12.16 -3.92 -10.29
N ALA A 71 12.07 -2.69 -9.80
CA ALA A 71 12.77 -1.56 -10.39
C ALA A 71 13.24 -0.59 -9.31
N THR A 72 14.37 0.08 -9.57
CA THR A 72 14.85 1.20 -8.77
C THR A 72 15.56 2.24 -9.64
N VAL A 73 15.83 3.40 -9.05
CA VAL A 73 16.68 4.43 -9.62
C VAL A 73 18.02 4.45 -8.87
N GLY A 74 19.10 4.21 -9.60
CA GLY A 74 20.47 4.37 -9.12
C GLY A 74 21.17 5.54 -9.81
N THR A 75 22.08 6.21 -9.12
CA THR A 75 22.91 7.28 -9.69
C THR A 75 24.38 6.91 -9.63
N VAL A 76 25.11 7.10 -10.73
CA VAL A 76 26.56 6.90 -10.82
C VAL A 76 27.17 8.04 -11.64
N MET A 77 28.16 8.75 -11.09
CA MET A 77 28.80 9.92 -11.71
C MET A 77 27.78 10.95 -12.20
N ASN A 78 26.77 11.23 -11.37
CA ASN A 78 25.65 12.14 -11.68
C ASN A 78 24.75 11.70 -12.86
N GLN A 79 24.89 10.46 -13.32
CA GLN A 79 24.04 9.85 -14.34
C GLN A 79 23.00 8.94 -13.66
N SER A 80 21.73 9.10 -14.02
CA SER A 80 20.65 8.22 -13.55
C SER A 80 20.57 6.94 -14.38
N TYR A 81 20.19 5.85 -13.71
CA TYR A 81 19.97 4.53 -14.27
C TYR A 81 18.66 3.97 -13.75
N ILE A 82 17.86 3.40 -14.65
CA ILE A 82 16.79 2.48 -14.26
C ILE A 82 17.43 1.11 -14.08
N VAL A 83 17.36 0.57 -12.87
CA VAL A 83 17.92 -0.74 -12.54
C VAL A 83 16.77 -1.72 -12.39
N VAL A 84 16.82 -2.80 -13.17
CA VAL A 84 15.82 -3.88 -13.21
C VAL A 84 16.54 -5.23 -13.19
N PRO A 85 15.85 -6.38 -12.93
CA PRO A 85 16.49 -7.69 -12.87
C PRO A 85 17.35 -8.06 -14.09
N SER A 86 16.94 -7.61 -15.29
CA SER A 86 17.66 -7.89 -16.55
C SER A 86 18.91 -7.01 -16.76
N GLY A 87 19.18 -6.06 -15.85
CA GLY A 87 20.33 -5.17 -15.88
C GLY A 87 19.96 -3.70 -15.74
N SER A 88 20.97 -2.83 -15.85
CA SER A 88 20.77 -1.37 -15.77
C SER A 88 20.58 -0.77 -17.16
N ARG A 89 19.60 0.12 -17.28
CA ARG A 89 19.37 0.96 -18.46
C ARG A 89 19.84 2.38 -18.15
N VAL A 90 20.79 2.87 -18.95
CA VAL A 90 21.22 4.27 -18.90
C VAL A 90 20.05 5.12 -19.39
N THR A 91 19.65 6.13 -18.62
CA THR A 91 18.70 7.14 -19.08
C THR A 91 19.48 8.33 -19.63
N GLN A 92 18.97 9.03 -20.63
CA GLN A 92 19.65 10.25 -21.12
C GLN A 92 19.45 11.44 -20.18
N HIS A 93 18.49 11.32 -19.28
CA HIS A 93 17.97 12.39 -18.46
C HIS A 93 17.78 11.94 -17.01
N HIS A 94 17.57 12.89 -16.11
CA HIS A 94 17.29 12.59 -14.71
C HIS A 94 15.98 11.81 -14.59
N VAL A 95 15.98 10.73 -13.80
CA VAL A 95 14.77 9.99 -13.48
C VAL A 95 14.16 10.55 -12.21
N GLU A 96 12.94 11.07 -12.33
CA GLU A 96 12.21 11.64 -11.19
C GLU A 96 11.57 10.54 -10.33
N PHE A 97 11.07 9.48 -10.98
CA PHE A 97 10.22 8.47 -10.34
C PHE A 97 10.16 7.17 -11.16
N VAL A 98 9.98 6.04 -10.48
CA VAL A 98 9.70 4.72 -11.07
C VAL A 98 8.55 4.06 -10.31
N THR A 99 7.69 3.29 -10.98
CA THR A 99 6.57 2.55 -10.38
C THR A 99 6.12 1.40 -11.27
N PHE A 100 5.20 0.58 -10.76
CA PHE A 100 4.50 -0.45 -11.51
C PHE A 100 3.01 -0.10 -11.64
N PRO A 101 2.36 -0.50 -12.75
CA PRO A 101 0.92 -0.66 -12.81
C PRO A 101 0.44 -1.73 -11.80
N PRO A 102 -0.82 -1.67 -11.33
CA PRO A 102 -1.30 -2.50 -10.21
C PRO A 102 -1.13 -4.01 -10.38
N LEU A 103 -1.22 -4.54 -11.60
CA LEU A 103 -1.14 -5.97 -11.93
C LEU A 103 -0.14 -6.27 -13.06
N SER A 104 0.83 -5.38 -13.30
CA SER A 104 1.86 -5.56 -14.34
C SER A 104 3.26 -5.70 -13.74
N ALA A 105 4.08 -6.53 -14.37
CA ALA A 105 5.51 -6.70 -14.08
C ALA A 105 6.41 -5.78 -14.92
N ASP A 106 5.83 -4.89 -15.73
CA ASP A 106 6.56 -3.90 -16.53
C ASP A 106 6.58 -2.53 -15.83
N PRO A 107 7.77 -2.04 -15.41
CA PRO A 107 7.87 -0.76 -14.74
C PRO A 107 7.68 0.42 -15.70
N TRP A 108 7.10 1.49 -15.17
CA TRP A 108 7.03 2.81 -15.78
C TRP A 108 7.87 3.81 -15.00
N TRP A 109 8.42 4.80 -15.68
CA TRP A 109 9.18 5.86 -15.05
C TRP A 109 8.97 7.22 -15.73
N ILE A 110 9.31 8.28 -15.00
CA ILE A 110 9.32 9.65 -15.51
C ILE A 110 10.78 10.10 -15.64
N GLU A 111 11.16 10.46 -16.85
CA GLU A 111 12.42 11.14 -17.14
C GLU A 111 12.18 12.63 -17.39
N ASN A 112 13.11 13.48 -16.96
CA ASN A 112 13.02 14.92 -17.15
C ASN A 112 14.32 15.47 -17.77
N ASP A 113 14.23 16.02 -18.97
CA ASP A 113 15.36 16.64 -19.68
C ASP A 113 15.59 18.12 -19.32
N GLY A 114 14.81 18.64 -18.37
CA GLY A 114 14.77 20.04 -17.95
C GLY A 114 13.64 20.86 -18.59
N THR A 115 13.07 20.38 -19.70
CA THR A 115 12.02 21.06 -20.47
C THR A 115 10.78 20.19 -20.70
N LEU A 116 10.99 18.88 -20.88
CA LEU A 116 9.99 17.89 -21.15
C LEU A 116 10.11 16.77 -20.13
N ARG A 117 8.96 16.40 -19.56
CA ARG A 117 8.80 15.13 -18.85
C ARG A 117 8.35 14.06 -19.81
N ARG A 118 8.99 12.91 -19.72
CA ARG A 118 8.69 11.73 -20.51
C ARG A 118 8.22 10.61 -19.61
N ILE A 119 6.94 10.24 -19.72
CA ILE A 119 6.33 9.12 -19.02
C ILE A 119 6.48 7.90 -19.94
N THR A 120 7.26 6.90 -19.53
CA THR A 120 7.65 5.80 -20.43
C THR A 120 7.89 4.49 -19.69
N ASN A 121 7.72 3.38 -20.40
CA ASN A 121 8.19 2.04 -20.00
C ASN A 121 9.28 1.50 -20.96
N GLY A 122 9.79 2.35 -21.86
CA GLY A 122 10.76 2.02 -22.89
C GLY A 122 10.13 1.50 -24.20
N MET A 123 8.89 0.99 -24.16
CA MET A 123 8.14 0.60 -25.36
C MET A 123 7.14 1.68 -25.79
N ARG A 124 6.46 2.30 -24.82
CA ARG A 124 5.53 3.40 -25.00
C ARG A 124 6.07 4.61 -24.27
N SER A 125 5.81 5.79 -24.83
CA SER A 125 6.32 7.05 -24.29
C SER A 125 5.35 8.18 -24.59
N TYR A 126 5.07 8.99 -23.58
CA TYR A 126 4.26 10.20 -23.69
C TYR A 126 5.04 11.39 -23.14
N GLY A 127 5.02 12.50 -23.87
CA GLY A 127 5.69 13.73 -23.47
C GLY A 127 4.72 14.74 -22.85
N SER A 128 5.18 15.44 -21.82
CA SER A 128 4.48 16.57 -21.22
C SER A 128 5.45 17.71 -20.95
N SER A 129 5.12 18.91 -21.43
CA SER A 129 5.87 20.14 -21.12
C SER A 129 5.44 20.79 -19.81
N TYR A 130 4.45 20.20 -19.13
CA TYR A 130 3.91 20.71 -17.87
C TYR A 130 4.35 19.84 -16.69
N PRO A 131 4.26 20.33 -15.45
CA PRO A 131 4.40 19.48 -14.27
C PRO A 131 3.41 18.33 -14.31
N VAL A 132 3.91 17.10 -14.17
CA VAL A 132 3.12 15.87 -14.12
C VAL A 132 2.84 15.53 -12.66
N ARG A 133 1.57 15.36 -12.30
CA ARG A 133 1.15 14.96 -10.95
C ARG A 133 0.14 13.82 -11.01
N ASN A 134 0.00 13.11 -9.89
CA ASN A 134 -0.97 12.03 -9.70
C ASN A 134 -0.98 11.05 -10.88
N LEU A 135 0.17 10.42 -11.17
CA LEU A 135 0.26 9.41 -12.23
C LEU A 135 -0.47 8.13 -11.80
N HIS A 136 -1.39 7.65 -12.62
CA HIS A 136 -2.12 6.40 -12.40
C HIS A 136 -2.17 5.54 -13.66
N PHE A 137 -2.40 4.24 -13.46
CA PHE A 137 -2.45 3.24 -14.51
C PHE A 137 -3.71 2.40 -14.36
N ASP A 138 -4.21 1.88 -15.48
CA ASP A 138 -5.08 0.71 -15.45
C ASP A 138 -4.28 -0.51 -14.94
N PRO A 139 -4.91 -1.63 -14.59
CA PRO A 139 -4.22 -2.75 -13.96
C PRO A 139 -3.02 -3.26 -14.75
N GLN A 140 -3.09 -3.24 -16.08
CA GLN A 140 -2.05 -3.78 -16.96
C GLN A 140 -1.05 -2.73 -17.45
N GLY A 141 -1.25 -1.44 -17.14
CA GLY A 141 -0.41 -0.35 -17.64
C GLY A 141 -0.58 -0.06 -19.14
N LEU A 142 -1.72 -0.44 -19.71
CA LEU A 142 -2.09 -0.12 -21.08
C LEU A 142 -2.60 1.31 -21.22
N VAL A 143 -3.23 1.83 -20.17
CA VAL A 143 -3.68 3.20 -20.04
C VAL A 143 -2.93 3.85 -18.90
N VAL A 144 -2.30 4.98 -19.19
CA VAL A 144 -1.64 5.84 -18.20
C VAL A 144 -2.28 7.21 -18.21
N ALA A 145 -2.65 7.70 -17.03
CA ALA A 145 -3.28 9.00 -16.86
C ALA A 145 -2.57 9.84 -15.80
N TRP A 146 -2.60 11.15 -15.97
CA TRP A 146 -1.96 12.11 -15.07
C TRP A 146 -2.66 13.47 -15.11
N ILE A 147 -2.33 14.31 -14.15
CA ILE A 147 -2.72 15.72 -14.12
C ILE A 147 -1.55 16.59 -14.60
N GLU A 148 -1.86 17.51 -15.51
CA GLU A 148 -0.99 18.61 -15.91
C GLU A 148 -1.50 19.93 -15.31
N GLU A 149 -0.61 20.70 -14.69
CA GLU A 149 -0.91 22.06 -14.25
C GLU A 149 -0.62 23.05 -15.40
N ARG A 150 -1.67 23.56 -16.05
CA ARG A 150 -1.59 24.48 -17.20
C ARG A 150 -2.09 25.88 -16.81
N GLY A 151 -1.27 26.63 -16.08
CA GLY A 151 -1.67 27.90 -15.47
C GLY A 151 -2.59 27.62 -14.27
N ASP A 152 -3.78 28.24 -14.23
CA ASP A 152 -4.77 28.04 -13.17
C ASP A 152 -5.66 26.80 -13.39
N LEU A 153 -5.46 26.06 -14.49
CA LEU A 153 -6.25 24.89 -14.82
C LEU A 153 -5.49 23.60 -14.50
N SER A 154 -6.21 22.65 -13.92
CA SER A 154 -5.85 21.24 -13.85
C SER A 154 -6.37 20.53 -15.10
N VAL A 155 -5.49 19.87 -15.85
CA VAL A 155 -5.85 19.13 -17.06
C VAL A 155 -5.59 17.64 -16.85
N LEU A 156 -6.64 16.83 -16.95
CA LEU A 156 -6.54 15.38 -16.92
C LEU A 156 -6.16 14.88 -18.32
N VAL A 157 -5.05 14.16 -18.40
CA VAL A 157 -4.51 13.59 -19.63
C VAL A 157 -4.46 12.07 -19.49
N SER A 158 -4.84 11.36 -20.55
CA SER A 158 -4.73 9.90 -20.65
C SER A 158 -4.07 9.52 -21.96
N ASN A 159 -3.02 8.70 -21.89
CA ASN A 159 -2.20 8.28 -23.04
C ASN A 159 -1.79 9.46 -23.96
N GLY A 160 -1.47 10.61 -23.37
CA GLY A 160 -1.05 11.83 -24.08
C GLY A 160 -2.18 12.66 -24.69
N SER A 161 -3.44 12.23 -24.56
CA SER A 161 -4.61 12.97 -25.00
C SER A 161 -5.32 13.61 -23.81
N GLU A 162 -5.74 14.85 -23.97
CA GLU A 162 -6.56 15.52 -22.96
C GLU A 162 -7.93 14.83 -22.85
N VAL A 163 -8.33 14.50 -21.62
CA VAL A 163 -9.63 13.91 -21.29
C VAL A 163 -10.61 15.01 -20.87
N THR A 164 -10.19 15.85 -19.91
CA THR A 164 -10.98 16.98 -19.40
C THR A 164 -10.07 18.03 -18.76
N ARG A 165 -10.60 19.23 -18.51
CA ARG A 165 -9.90 20.32 -17.81
C ARG A 165 -10.87 21.06 -16.89
N GLY A 166 -10.35 21.56 -15.78
CA GLY A 166 -11.13 22.32 -14.81
C GLY A 166 -10.21 23.10 -13.86
N ASN A 167 -10.80 23.87 -12.94
CA ASN A 167 -10.01 24.66 -11.99
C ASN A 167 -9.26 23.76 -11.00
N ALA A 168 -9.90 22.70 -10.52
CA ALA A 168 -9.33 21.78 -9.55
C ALA A 168 -9.80 20.36 -9.85
N ILE A 169 -8.90 19.56 -10.44
CA ILE A 169 -9.12 18.14 -10.73
C ILE A 169 -8.08 17.34 -9.97
N THR A 170 -8.53 16.31 -9.25
CA THR A 170 -7.67 15.32 -8.61
C THR A 170 -7.92 13.96 -9.23
N LEU A 171 -6.92 13.39 -9.90
CA LEU A 171 -6.96 12.00 -10.38
C LEU A 171 -6.75 11.05 -9.22
N HIS A 172 -7.59 10.01 -9.13
CA HIS A 172 -7.54 8.97 -8.08
C HIS A 172 -7.18 7.58 -8.62
N GLY A 173 -7.38 7.33 -9.91
CA GLY A 173 -7.08 6.05 -10.53
C GLY A 173 -7.52 5.96 -11.99
N VAL A 174 -7.18 4.86 -12.63
CA VAL A 174 -7.72 4.47 -13.93
C VAL A 174 -8.45 3.14 -13.74
N TRP A 175 -9.71 3.11 -14.14
CA TRP A 175 -10.56 1.93 -14.04
C TRP A 175 -10.08 0.82 -14.99
N SER A 176 -10.51 -0.41 -14.73
CA SER A 176 -10.10 -1.60 -15.49
C SER A 176 -10.45 -1.54 -16.99
N SER A 177 -11.49 -0.78 -17.36
CA SER A 177 -11.86 -0.51 -18.75
C SER A 177 -11.16 0.71 -19.37
N GLY A 178 -10.33 1.43 -18.60
CA GLY A 178 -9.49 2.54 -19.07
C GLY A 178 -10.03 3.94 -18.79
N GLU A 179 -11.26 4.08 -18.29
CA GLU A 179 -11.81 5.36 -17.86
C GLU A 179 -11.10 5.87 -16.60
N CYS A 180 -10.90 7.18 -16.51
CA CYS A 180 -10.28 7.79 -15.33
C CYS A 180 -11.30 7.95 -14.20
N ILE A 181 -10.88 7.67 -12.96
CA ILE A 181 -11.63 8.05 -11.75
C ILE A 181 -10.97 9.27 -11.14
N TYR A 182 -11.72 10.35 -11.05
CA TYR A 182 -11.23 11.62 -10.57
C TYR A 182 -12.31 12.35 -9.78
N SER A 183 -11.88 13.37 -9.03
CA SER A 183 -12.79 14.33 -8.45
C SER A 183 -12.58 15.70 -9.05
N GLU A 184 -13.67 16.39 -9.34
CA GLU A 184 -13.66 17.76 -9.83
C GLU A 184 -14.28 18.69 -8.79
N GLN A 185 -13.62 19.80 -8.48
CA GLN A 185 -14.13 20.82 -7.58
C GLN A 185 -14.61 22.06 -8.35
N THR A 186 -15.88 22.40 -8.19
CA THR A 186 -16.52 23.58 -8.76
C THR A 186 -17.27 24.34 -7.67
N ASN A 187 -17.02 25.64 -7.50
CA ASN A 187 -17.73 26.50 -6.54
C ASN A 187 -17.83 25.91 -5.11
N ASP A 188 -16.71 25.40 -4.58
CA ASP A 188 -16.63 24.80 -3.24
C ASP A 188 -17.50 23.54 -3.05
N VAL A 189 -17.85 22.84 -4.13
CA VAL A 189 -18.36 21.47 -4.08
C VAL A 189 -17.51 20.56 -4.95
N THR A 190 -17.38 19.32 -4.54
CA THR A 190 -16.62 18.27 -5.20
C THR A 190 -17.57 17.19 -5.70
N SER A 191 -17.39 16.79 -6.95
CA SER A 191 -18.08 15.66 -7.55
C SER A 191 -17.08 14.53 -7.82
N MET A 192 -17.49 13.29 -7.54
CA MET A 192 -16.75 12.08 -7.92
C MET A 192 -17.19 11.62 -9.30
N MET A 193 -16.22 11.38 -10.19
CA MET A 193 -16.42 11.07 -11.60
C MET A 193 -15.78 9.74 -11.97
N LEU A 194 -16.43 8.99 -12.85
CA LEU A 194 -15.86 7.86 -13.61
C LEU A 194 -16.04 8.13 -15.10
N GLY A 195 -14.95 8.50 -15.78
CA GLY A 195 -15.02 9.00 -17.16
C GLY A 195 -15.88 10.26 -17.25
N THR A 196 -17.03 10.16 -17.91
CA THR A 196 -18.02 11.24 -18.02
C THR A 196 -19.21 11.08 -17.06
N GLU A 197 -19.29 9.96 -16.34
CA GLU A 197 -20.37 9.68 -15.39
C GLU A 197 -20.06 10.32 -14.03
N GLU A 198 -21.04 11.03 -13.47
CA GLU A 198 -20.96 11.59 -12.12
C GLU A 198 -21.50 10.58 -11.12
N LEU A 199 -20.61 9.95 -10.35
CA LEU A 199 -20.96 8.91 -9.37
C LEU A 199 -21.58 9.51 -8.10
N THR A 200 -21.06 10.65 -7.63
CA THR A 200 -21.60 11.34 -6.46
C THR A 200 -21.38 12.84 -6.60
N PRO A 201 -22.47 13.62 -6.72
CA PRO A 201 -22.39 15.06 -6.88
C PRO A 201 -22.30 15.79 -5.52
N ASN A 202 -21.91 17.07 -5.57
CA ASN A 202 -22.18 18.07 -4.53
C ASN A 202 -21.62 17.76 -3.11
N MET A 203 -20.49 17.06 -2.99
CA MET A 203 -19.83 16.86 -1.70
C MET A 203 -19.09 18.12 -1.27
N LYS A 204 -19.22 18.53 -0.01
CA LYS A 204 -18.40 19.61 0.57
C LYS A 204 -17.01 19.15 0.98
N ARG A 205 -16.86 17.88 1.32
CA ARG A 205 -15.58 17.28 1.70
C ARG A 205 -15.49 15.87 1.14
N LEU A 206 -14.29 15.49 0.72
CA LEU A 206 -13.94 14.18 0.21
C LEU A 206 -12.76 13.63 1.03
N SER A 207 -12.79 12.35 1.38
CA SER A 207 -11.66 11.65 1.98
C SER A 207 -10.62 11.25 0.93
N THR A 208 -9.64 10.43 1.33
CA THR A 208 -8.90 9.62 0.35
C THR A 208 -9.86 8.75 -0.46
N VAL A 209 -9.57 8.55 -1.74
CA VAL A 209 -10.26 7.61 -2.62
C VAL A 209 -9.34 6.41 -2.81
N ARG A 210 -9.89 5.19 -2.77
CA ARG A 210 -9.10 3.97 -2.98
C ARG A 210 -9.75 3.07 -4.02
N LEU A 211 -8.93 2.52 -4.91
CA LEU A 211 -9.31 1.46 -5.83
C LEU A 211 -8.76 0.13 -5.32
N ASN A 212 -9.45 -0.97 -5.63
CA ASN A 212 -8.93 -2.32 -5.40
C ASN A 212 -7.82 -2.67 -6.43
N LYS A 213 -7.23 -3.86 -6.33
CA LYS A 213 -6.09 -4.24 -7.18
C LYS A 213 -6.47 -4.39 -8.65
N GLN A 214 -7.72 -4.80 -8.92
CA GLN A 214 -8.27 -4.95 -10.26
C GLN A 214 -8.72 -3.62 -10.86
N CYS A 215 -8.74 -2.54 -10.09
CA CYS A 215 -9.30 -1.25 -10.49
C CYS A 215 -10.73 -1.37 -11.04
N ASP A 216 -11.56 -2.23 -10.44
CA ASP A 216 -12.97 -2.45 -10.78
C ASP A 216 -13.90 -2.25 -9.57
N VAL A 217 -13.32 -1.88 -8.42
CA VAL A 217 -14.01 -1.38 -7.23
C VAL A 217 -13.31 -0.11 -6.75
N VAL A 218 -14.10 0.90 -6.38
CA VAL A 218 -13.62 2.14 -5.76
C VAL A 218 -14.45 2.48 -4.52
N ALA A 219 -13.77 2.98 -3.48
CA ALA A 219 -14.40 3.43 -2.25
C ALA A 219 -13.88 4.80 -1.83
N TRP A 220 -14.76 5.59 -1.20
CA TRP A 220 -14.46 6.92 -0.67
C TRP A 220 -15.44 7.28 0.44
N GLN A 221 -15.14 8.34 1.19
CA GLN A 221 -16.09 8.98 2.08
C GLN A 221 -16.33 10.41 1.63
N GLY A 222 -17.60 10.82 1.64
CA GLY A 222 -18.04 12.16 1.26
C GLY A 222 -18.89 12.78 2.35
N ALA A 223 -18.76 14.09 2.55
CA ALA A 223 -19.71 14.88 3.34
C ALA A 223 -20.56 15.75 2.44
N ASP A 224 -21.87 15.78 2.65
CA ASP A 224 -22.78 16.68 1.95
C ASP A 224 -22.73 18.13 2.49
N ALA A 225 -23.61 18.99 1.98
CA ALA A 225 -23.71 20.40 2.38
C ALA A 225 -24.11 20.63 3.85
N VAL A 226 -24.76 19.65 4.49
CA VAL A 226 -25.17 19.71 5.91
C VAL A 226 -24.09 19.08 6.80
N GLY A 227 -23.00 18.55 6.21
CA GLY A 227 -21.91 17.89 6.91
C GLY A 227 -22.19 16.43 7.23
N GLN A 228 -23.25 15.84 6.68
CA GLN A 228 -23.53 14.41 6.85
C GLN A 228 -22.51 13.60 6.06
N ILE A 229 -21.77 12.73 6.75
CA ILE A 229 -20.73 11.90 6.15
C ILE A 229 -21.32 10.54 5.74
N ARG A 230 -20.92 10.02 4.59
CA ARG A 230 -21.22 8.65 4.14
C ARG A 230 -19.98 8.01 3.56
N THR A 231 -19.91 6.69 3.70
CA THR A 231 -18.96 5.85 2.94
C THR A 231 -19.68 5.36 1.69
N TYR A 232 -18.99 5.45 0.56
CA TYR A 232 -19.46 5.03 -0.75
C TYR A 232 -18.57 3.89 -1.24
N VAL A 233 -19.19 2.88 -1.87
CA VAL A 233 -18.49 1.82 -2.61
C VAL A 233 -19.17 1.66 -3.96
N TYR A 234 -18.39 1.75 -5.03
CA TYR A 234 -18.86 1.51 -6.39
C TYR A 234 -18.07 0.35 -7.01
N ALA A 235 -18.77 -0.52 -7.71
CA ALA A 235 -18.23 -1.64 -8.46
C ALA A 235 -18.87 -1.67 -9.86
N ALA A 236 -18.21 -2.29 -10.83
CA ALA A 236 -18.65 -2.27 -12.23
C ALA A 236 -20.06 -2.86 -12.46
N ASP A 237 -20.53 -3.72 -11.57
CA ASP A 237 -21.87 -4.32 -11.61
C ASP A 237 -22.95 -3.49 -10.89
N TYR A 238 -22.58 -2.38 -10.25
CA TYR A 238 -23.50 -1.52 -9.53
C TYR A 238 -24.10 -0.46 -10.45
N LEU A 239 -25.42 -0.28 -10.38
CA LEU A 239 -26.08 0.83 -11.07
C LEU A 239 -25.76 2.19 -10.44
N ASN A 240 -25.61 2.22 -9.11
CA ASN A 240 -25.24 3.41 -8.33
C ASN A 240 -24.31 2.98 -7.20
N PRO A 241 -23.44 3.87 -6.68
CA PRO A 241 -22.65 3.57 -5.51
C PRO A 241 -23.51 3.07 -4.34
N TRP A 242 -23.06 2.02 -3.67
CA TRP A 242 -23.60 1.65 -2.36
C TRP A 242 -23.22 2.73 -1.35
N GLU A 243 -24.16 3.10 -0.48
CA GLU A 243 -23.95 4.12 0.55
C GLU A 243 -24.13 3.53 1.95
N SER A 244 -23.24 3.89 2.86
CA SER A 244 -23.45 3.65 4.29
C SER A 244 -24.59 4.51 4.85
N PRO A 245 -25.15 4.14 6.01
CA PRO A 245 -25.88 5.10 6.84
C PRO A 245 -25.05 6.35 7.15
N PRO A 246 -25.70 7.46 7.55
CA PRO A 246 -25.04 8.67 8.02
C PRO A 246 -24.02 8.41 9.12
N LEU A 247 -22.83 8.98 8.96
CA LEU A 247 -21.69 8.88 9.87
C LEU A 247 -21.35 10.27 10.44
N GLU A 248 -20.68 10.27 11.58
CA GLU A 248 -20.30 11.49 12.29
C GLU A 248 -18.79 11.83 12.14
N GLU A 249 -17.96 10.85 11.75
CA GLU A 249 -16.51 11.03 11.58
C GLU A 249 -15.97 10.34 10.31
N PHE A 250 -14.98 10.97 9.67
CA PHE A 250 -14.20 10.39 8.57
C PHE A 250 -13.10 9.44 9.08
N ASP A 251 -12.85 8.35 8.37
CA ASP A 251 -11.58 7.61 8.43
C ASP A 251 -10.75 7.88 7.17
N TYR A 252 -9.73 8.71 7.26
CA TYR A 252 -8.82 8.93 6.13
C TYR A 252 -7.89 7.74 5.85
N ARG A 253 -7.96 6.67 6.67
CA ARG A 253 -7.17 5.44 6.55
C ARG A 253 -8.03 4.19 6.45
N PHE A 254 -9.24 4.30 5.89
CA PHE A 254 -10.05 3.11 5.61
C PHE A 254 -9.33 2.16 4.65
N SER A 255 -9.73 0.90 4.73
CA SER A 255 -9.23 -0.19 3.89
C SER A 255 -10.31 -0.67 2.93
N LEU A 256 -9.92 -0.94 1.69
CA LEU A 256 -10.75 -1.58 0.66
C LEU A 256 -10.22 -3.00 0.45
N SER A 257 -11.13 -3.97 0.32
CA SER A 257 -10.76 -5.34 -0.01
C SER A 257 -10.02 -5.37 -1.35
N PRO A 258 -8.97 -6.20 -1.48
CA PRO A 258 -8.18 -6.24 -2.71
C PRO A 258 -8.94 -6.73 -3.93
N PHE A 259 -10.08 -7.43 -3.78
CA PHE A 259 -10.85 -8.03 -4.87
C PHE A 259 -12.36 -7.75 -4.80
N ASP A 260 -12.94 -7.77 -3.59
CA ASP A 260 -14.39 -7.64 -3.42
C ASP A 260 -14.84 -6.19 -3.16
N PRO A 261 -16.12 -5.84 -3.41
CA PRO A 261 -16.70 -4.55 -3.03
C PRO A 261 -16.95 -4.43 -1.52
N LEU A 262 -15.90 -4.64 -0.74
CA LEU A 262 -15.90 -4.67 0.71
C LEU A 262 -14.98 -3.60 1.28
N VAL A 263 -15.51 -2.76 2.17
CA VAL A 263 -14.78 -1.65 2.79
C VAL A 263 -14.86 -1.75 4.32
N ALA A 264 -13.76 -1.45 4.98
CA ALA A 264 -13.70 -1.35 6.44
C ALA A 264 -13.12 -0.01 6.87
N TYR A 265 -13.76 0.63 7.84
CA TYR A 265 -13.46 2.01 8.25
C TYR A 265 -13.84 2.24 9.72
N ARG A 266 -13.11 3.11 10.41
CA ARG A 266 -13.42 3.52 11.79
C ARG A 266 -14.20 4.82 11.80
N THR A 267 -15.27 4.90 12.58
CA THR A 267 -16.12 6.08 12.58
C THR A 267 -16.90 6.21 13.87
N VAL A 268 -17.72 7.26 13.95
CA VAL A 268 -18.76 7.41 14.94
C VAL A 268 -20.11 7.26 14.25
N TYR A 269 -20.94 6.36 14.79
CA TYR A 269 -22.30 6.10 14.35
C TYR A 269 -23.25 6.15 15.55
N GLN A 270 -24.25 7.03 15.51
CA GLN A 270 -25.22 7.23 16.59
C GLN A 270 -24.54 7.52 17.93
N GLY A 271 -23.53 8.40 17.93
CA GLY A 271 -22.73 8.79 19.08
C GLY A 271 -21.78 7.72 19.61
N SER A 272 -21.71 6.55 18.97
CA SER A 272 -20.87 5.42 19.38
C SER A 272 -19.72 5.22 18.41
N ARG A 273 -18.51 5.02 18.95
CA ARG A 273 -17.33 4.69 18.15
C ARG A 273 -17.38 3.23 17.67
N VAL A 274 -17.31 3.04 16.36
CA VAL A 274 -17.50 1.75 15.70
C VAL A 274 -16.49 1.52 14.57
N VAL A 275 -16.30 0.26 14.22
CA VAL A 275 -15.72 -0.16 12.95
C VAL A 275 -16.86 -0.57 12.03
N GLY A 276 -17.03 0.17 10.94
CA GLY A 276 -17.90 -0.21 9.84
C GLY A 276 -17.23 -1.25 8.96
N TYR A 277 -17.97 -2.28 8.58
CA TYR A 277 -17.62 -3.26 7.57
C TYR A 277 -18.80 -3.36 6.61
N ASN A 278 -18.74 -2.62 5.51
CA ASN A 278 -19.90 -2.22 4.70
C ASN A 278 -21.05 -1.74 5.61
N ALA A 279 -22.20 -2.42 5.56
CA ALA A 279 -23.40 -2.06 6.31
C ALA A 279 -23.38 -2.54 7.78
N ALA A 280 -22.43 -3.40 8.16
CA ALA A 280 -22.33 -3.90 9.53
C ALA A 280 -21.46 -2.98 10.40
N PHE A 281 -21.87 -2.73 11.64
CA PHE A 281 -21.10 -1.95 12.60
C PHE A 281 -20.72 -2.80 13.81
N TYR A 282 -19.44 -2.80 14.12
CA TYR A 282 -18.89 -3.49 15.29
C TYR A 282 -18.38 -2.46 16.30
N PRO A 283 -18.63 -2.62 17.62
CA PRO A 283 -18.11 -1.66 18.58
C PRO A 283 -16.58 -1.73 18.60
N GLN A 284 -15.91 -0.58 18.51
CA GLN A 284 -14.45 -0.54 18.35
C GLN A 284 -13.67 -0.63 19.68
N GLY A 285 -14.35 -0.53 20.82
CA GLY A 285 -13.71 -0.38 22.14
C GLY A 285 -13.27 1.06 22.44
N SER A 286 -12.41 1.23 23.44
CA SER A 286 -11.85 2.54 23.80
C SER A 286 -10.88 3.07 22.73
N SER A 287 -10.16 2.16 22.06
CA SER A 287 -9.29 2.46 20.92
C SER A 287 -9.20 1.29 19.95
N ALA A 288 -8.97 1.58 18.67
CA ALA A 288 -8.80 0.58 17.62
C ALA A 288 -7.68 0.97 16.64
N GLY A 289 -6.89 -0.03 16.25
CA GLY A 289 -5.87 0.09 15.21
C GLY A 289 -6.46 0.23 13.80
N PRO A 290 -5.61 0.43 12.78
CA PRO A 290 -6.05 0.41 11.39
C PRO A 290 -6.80 -0.89 11.04
N THR A 291 -7.81 -0.79 10.19
CA THR A 291 -8.44 -1.96 9.57
C THR A 291 -7.62 -2.38 8.37
N VAL A 292 -7.44 -3.68 8.19
CA VAL A 292 -6.70 -4.24 7.06
C VAL A 292 -7.37 -5.51 6.57
N PHE A 293 -7.20 -5.80 5.28
CA PHE A 293 -7.63 -7.06 4.68
C PHE A 293 -6.46 -8.02 4.53
N SER A 294 -6.72 -9.33 4.60
CA SER A 294 -5.78 -10.34 4.11
C SER A 294 -5.47 -10.09 2.63
N HIS A 295 -4.34 -10.61 2.17
CA HIS A 295 -3.88 -10.38 0.79
C HIS A 295 -4.88 -10.82 -0.30
N ASP A 296 -5.78 -11.75 0.04
CA ASP A 296 -6.85 -12.32 -0.78
C ASP A 296 -8.24 -11.74 -0.46
N GLY A 297 -8.35 -10.81 0.50
CA GLY A 297 -9.61 -10.18 0.90
C GLY A 297 -10.53 -11.02 1.79
N SER A 298 -10.20 -12.29 2.04
CA SER A 298 -11.04 -13.22 2.81
C SER A 298 -11.21 -12.86 4.29
N GLN A 299 -10.28 -12.08 4.86
CA GLN A 299 -10.31 -11.65 6.25
C GLN A 299 -10.20 -10.13 6.33
N MET A 300 -11.05 -9.51 7.14
CA MET A 300 -10.89 -8.16 7.66
C MET A 300 -10.45 -8.25 9.12
N VAL A 301 -9.35 -7.58 9.47
CA VAL A 301 -8.78 -7.61 10.82
C VAL A 301 -8.45 -6.23 11.34
N TYR A 302 -8.58 -6.05 12.66
CA TYR A 302 -8.03 -4.91 13.38
C TYR A 302 -7.75 -5.26 14.84
N ALA A 303 -6.84 -4.53 15.47
CA ALA A 303 -6.64 -4.57 16.92
C ALA A 303 -7.59 -3.62 17.64
N SER A 304 -8.03 -4.00 18.83
CA SER A 304 -8.90 -3.19 19.68
C SER A 304 -8.46 -3.29 21.14
N LYS A 305 -8.60 -2.19 21.88
CA LYS A 305 -8.44 -2.16 23.34
C LYS A 305 -9.71 -1.63 23.99
N ASP A 306 -10.06 -2.24 25.11
CA ASP A 306 -11.13 -1.80 26.01
C ASP A 306 -10.78 -2.24 27.45
N ASN A 307 -11.61 -3.02 28.14
CA ASN A 307 -11.27 -3.70 29.41
C ASN A 307 -10.29 -4.89 29.23
N GLY A 308 -9.51 -4.87 28.16
CA GLY A 308 -8.64 -5.95 27.68
C GLY A 308 -8.13 -5.64 26.28
N GLU A 309 -7.28 -6.51 25.76
CA GLU A 309 -6.71 -6.39 24.42
C GLU A 309 -7.24 -7.50 23.51
N TYR A 310 -7.66 -7.10 22.31
CA TYR A 310 -8.39 -7.97 21.40
C TYR A 310 -7.86 -7.84 19.97
N ILE A 311 -7.90 -8.96 19.26
CA ILE A 311 -7.87 -8.99 17.81
C ILE A 311 -9.30 -9.26 17.34
N VAL A 312 -9.78 -8.47 16.40
CA VAL A 312 -11.09 -8.65 15.78
C VAL A 312 -10.90 -9.17 14.36
N ILE A 313 -11.50 -10.31 14.04
CA ILE A 313 -11.45 -10.91 12.71
C ILE A 313 -12.90 -11.05 12.22
N ASN A 314 -13.23 -10.38 11.11
CA ASN A 314 -14.57 -10.36 10.53
C ASN A 314 -15.68 -10.03 11.56
N GLY A 315 -15.40 -9.08 12.46
CA GLY A 315 -16.32 -8.65 13.52
C GLY A 315 -16.33 -9.53 14.78
N ARG A 316 -15.69 -10.71 14.76
CA ARG A 316 -15.56 -11.58 15.93
C ARG A 316 -14.36 -11.17 16.79
N ARG A 317 -14.60 -10.95 18.08
CA ARG A 317 -13.57 -10.57 19.06
C ARG A 317 -12.83 -11.80 19.60
N HIS A 318 -11.52 -11.73 19.62
CA HIS A 318 -10.63 -12.70 20.25
C HIS A 318 -9.76 -11.98 21.28
N ALA A 319 -9.92 -12.30 22.56
CA ALA A 319 -9.04 -11.80 23.61
C ALA A 319 -7.66 -12.43 23.45
N VAL A 320 -6.61 -11.63 23.59
CA VAL A 320 -5.23 -12.12 23.40
C VAL A 320 -4.36 -11.79 24.59
N ASN A 321 -3.46 -12.72 24.94
CA ASN A 321 -2.45 -12.54 26.00
C ASN A 321 -1.19 -11.84 25.48
N ALA A 322 -1.35 -10.79 24.67
CA ALA A 322 -0.26 -10.01 24.10
C ALA A 322 -0.69 -8.55 23.94
N ALA A 323 0.30 -7.65 23.94
CA ALA A 323 0.06 -6.25 23.62
C ALA A 323 -0.25 -6.10 22.12
N VAL A 324 -1.47 -5.66 21.78
CA VAL A 324 -1.93 -5.41 20.41
C VAL A 324 -1.52 -4.00 19.93
N PRO A 325 -1.15 -3.87 18.65
CA PRO A 325 -0.76 -2.59 18.08
C PRO A 325 -1.99 -1.75 17.71
N ILE A 326 -2.14 -0.56 18.29
CA ILE A 326 -3.23 0.37 17.92
C ILE A 326 -2.82 1.41 16.86
N THR A 327 -1.56 1.40 16.43
CA THR A 327 -1.02 2.33 15.43
C THR A 327 -0.42 1.66 14.20
N THR A 328 -0.10 0.37 14.30
CA THR A 328 0.57 -0.41 13.26
C THR A 328 -0.42 -1.39 12.64
N GLU A 329 -0.30 -1.61 11.35
CA GLU A 329 -1.07 -2.62 10.63
C GLU A 329 -0.69 -4.03 11.08
N ILE A 330 -1.66 -4.94 10.98
CA ILE A 330 -1.53 -6.33 11.40
C ILE A 330 -1.54 -7.20 10.14
N ALA A 331 -0.54 -8.05 9.98
CA ALA A 331 -0.59 -9.09 8.96
C ALA A 331 -1.54 -10.21 9.41
N VAL A 332 -2.33 -10.75 8.50
CA VAL A 332 -3.23 -11.87 8.75
C VAL A 332 -3.11 -12.89 7.64
N ASN A 333 -3.18 -14.18 7.98
CA ASN A 333 -3.22 -15.23 6.99
C ASN A 333 -4.63 -15.37 6.38
N SER A 334 -4.72 -15.97 5.20
CA SER A 334 -5.99 -16.17 4.49
C SER A 334 -7.06 -16.91 5.28
N SER A 335 -6.68 -17.82 6.17
CA SER A 335 -7.64 -18.56 6.98
C SER A 335 -8.11 -17.80 8.23
N GLY A 336 -7.51 -16.65 8.56
CA GLY A 336 -7.78 -15.90 9.78
C GLY A 336 -7.39 -16.64 11.06
N THR A 337 -6.63 -17.74 10.97
CA THR A 337 -6.22 -18.55 12.13
C THR A 337 -5.08 -17.91 12.91
N ALA A 338 -4.32 -17.03 12.26
CA ALA A 338 -3.16 -16.38 12.82
C ALA A 338 -3.00 -14.95 12.32
N VAL A 339 -2.47 -14.10 13.19
CA VAL A 339 -2.16 -12.70 12.92
C VAL A 339 -0.76 -12.38 13.42
N ALA A 340 -0.12 -11.37 12.85
CA ALA A 340 1.22 -10.98 13.24
C ALA A 340 1.44 -9.48 13.11
N TRP A 341 2.37 -8.96 13.92
CA TRP A 341 2.77 -7.56 13.88
C TRP A 341 4.20 -7.39 14.39
N PRO A 342 4.88 -6.29 14.04
CA PRO A 342 6.13 -5.97 14.67
C PRO A 342 5.86 -5.34 16.04
N SER A 343 6.60 -5.81 17.04
CA SER A 343 6.88 -5.01 18.24
C SER A 343 8.13 -4.15 17.97
N SER A 344 8.57 -3.37 18.96
CA SER A 344 9.81 -2.60 18.83
C SER A 344 11.06 -3.49 18.69
N THR A 345 11.00 -4.75 19.12
CA THR A 345 12.18 -5.64 19.19
C THR A 345 11.99 -7.02 18.55
N THR A 346 10.77 -7.44 18.19
CA THR A 346 10.53 -8.78 17.62
C THR A 346 9.29 -8.82 16.73
N LEU A 347 9.26 -9.78 15.81
CA LEU A 347 8.04 -10.32 15.21
C LEU A 347 7.19 -10.99 16.30
N VAL A 348 5.91 -10.62 16.40
CA VAL A 348 4.91 -11.25 17.28
C VAL A 348 3.88 -11.93 16.40
N VAL A 349 3.59 -13.21 16.64
CA VAL A 349 2.53 -13.97 15.98
C VAL A 349 1.57 -14.47 17.03
N VAL A 350 0.27 -14.28 16.81
CA VAL A 350 -0.80 -14.73 17.70
C VAL A 350 -1.77 -15.61 16.94
N TYR A 351 -2.17 -16.70 17.59
CA TYR A 351 -3.24 -17.59 17.15
C TYR A 351 -4.47 -17.33 18.01
N PRO A 352 -5.39 -16.42 17.60
CA PRO A 352 -6.37 -15.84 18.51
C PRO A 352 -7.36 -16.87 19.08
N GLU A 353 -7.78 -17.85 18.28
CA GLU A 353 -8.67 -18.94 18.73
C GLU A 353 -8.02 -19.88 19.76
N ARG A 354 -6.69 -20.03 19.71
CA ARG A 354 -5.94 -20.89 20.64
C ARG A 354 -5.35 -20.11 21.81
N ASN A 355 -5.42 -18.77 21.75
CA ASN A 355 -4.73 -17.85 22.65
C ASN A 355 -3.24 -18.19 22.85
N VAL A 356 -2.58 -18.56 21.75
CA VAL A 356 -1.14 -18.87 21.71
C VAL A 356 -0.39 -17.68 21.11
N VAL A 357 0.68 -17.27 21.78
CA VAL A 357 1.59 -16.21 21.32
C VAL A 357 2.94 -16.82 21.01
N GLN A 358 3.52 -16.43 19.89
CA GLN A 358 4.85 -16.79 19.45
C GLN A 358 5.63 -15.53 19.14
N MET A 359 6.93 -15.57 19.41
CA MET A 359 7.82 -14.44 19.20
C MET A 359 9.04 -14.93 18.42
N GLY A 360 9.47 -14.12 17.47
CA GLY A 360 10.73 -14.29 16.78
C GLY A 360 11.93 -13.95 17.66
N LYS A 361 13.10 -13.87 17.02
CA LYS A 361 14.33 -13.39 17.65
C LYS A 361 14.14 -11.93 18.08
N MET A 362 14.67 -11.60 19.26
CA MET A 362 14.82 -10.20 19.68
C MET A 362 15.93 -9.51 18.89
N CYS A 363 15.62 -8.34 18.38
CA CYS A 363 16.43 -7.45 17.57
C CYS A 363 16.40 -6.04 18.19
N ASP A 364 17.37 -5.21 17.79
CA ASP A 364 17.43 -3.79 18.19
C ASP A 364 16.29 -3.00 17.55
N THR A 365 15.96 -3.35 16.29
CA THR A 365 14.83 -2.82 15.53
C THR A 365 14.24 -3.92 14.65
N VAL A 366 12.91 -3.90 14.48
CA VAL A 366 12.18 -4.77 13.53
C VAL A 366 11.36 -3.90 12.58
N GLY A 367 11.41 -4.25 11.30
CA GLY A 367 10.65 -3.59 10.23
C GLY A 367 9.21 -4.08 10.12
N SER A 368 8.61 -3.86 8.96
CA SER A 368 7.25 -4.31 8.64
C SER A 368 7.12 -5.84 8.74
N VAL A 369 5.91 -6.31 9.03
CA VAL A 369 5.56 -7.74 9.05
C VAL A 369 4.62 -8.03 7.90
N ILE A 370 4.93 -9.08 7.15
CA ILE A 370 4.10 -9.58 6.05
C ILE A 370 3.58 -10.97 6.37
N TYR A 371 2.52 -11.38 5.68
CA TYR A 371 2.20 -12.79 5.49
C TYR A 371 2.67 -13.22 4.10
N ASN A 372 3.78 -13.96 4.03
CA ASN A 372 4.30 -14.48 2.79
C ASN A 372 3.43 -15.67 2.33
N ARG A 373 2.63 -15.44 1.29
CA ARG A 373 1.71 -16.43 0.72
C ARG A 373 2.42 -17.61 0.05
N THR A 374 3.66 -17.43 -0.38
CA THR A 374 4.45 -18.48 -1.05
C THR A 374 5.06 -19.45 -0.04
N THR A 375 5.54 -18.93 1.10
CA THR A 375 6.13 -19.75 2.17
C THR A 375 5.15 -20.12 3.27
N THR A 376 3.92 -19.57 3.23
CA THR A 376 2.87 -19.73 4.27
C THR A 376 3.39 -19.36 5.66
N SER A 377 4.09 -18.23 5.75
CA SER A 377 4.71 -17.79 7.00
C SER A 377 4.61 -16.29 7.19
N PHE A 378 4.59 -15.86 8.45
CA PHE A 378 4.79 -14.47 8.80
C PHE A 378 6.28 -14.16 8.78
N GLU A 379 6.65 -13.10 8.07
CA GLU A 379 8.04 -12.74 7.85
C GLU A 379 8.27 -11.27 8.21
N ALA A 380 9.46 -10.98 8.76
CA ALA A 380 9.91 -9.64 9.10
C ALA A 380 11.42 -9.56 8.97
N LEU A 381 11.95 -8.35 8.83
CA LEU A 381 13.39 -8.10 8.92
C LEU A 381 13.72 -7.45 10.26
N GLY A 382 14.79 -7.90 10.90
CA GLY A 382 15.27 -7.37 12.17
C GLY A 382 16.76 -7.11 12.16
N VAL A 383 17.20 -6.00 12.74
CA VAL A 383 18.62 -5.66 12.89
C VAL A 383 19.07 -5.95 14.32
N TYR A 384 20.16 -6.68 14.49
CA TYR A 384 20.76 -6.95 15.80
C TYR A 384 22.29 -6.85 15.76
N GLY A 385 22.85 -5.86 16.47
CA GLY A 385 24.29 -5.60 16.48
C GLY A 385 24.83 -5.27 15.08
N GLY A 386 24.06 -4.50 14.30
CA GLY A 386 24.40 -4.12 12.92
C GLY A 386 24.26 -5.23 11.87
N ARG A 387 23.75 -6.40 12.24
CA ARG A 387 23.49 -7.53 11.34
C ARG A 387 22.01 -7.62 10.97
N LEU A 388 21.69 -7.97 9.74
CA LEU A 388 20.31 -8.13 9.26
C LEU A 388 19.88 -9.60 9.37
N PHE A 389 18.73 -9.84 9.98
CA PHE A 389 18.10 -11.15 10.10
C PHE A 389 16.73 -11.17 9.43
N LYS A 390 16.40 -12.26 8.75
CA LYS A 390 15.01 -12.61 8.40
C LYS A 390 14.42 -13.40 9.56
N LEU A 391 13.33 -12.88 10.14
CA LEU A 391 12.52 -13.54 11.14
C LEU A 391 11.35 -14.20 10.42
N SER A 392 11.13 -15.49 10.63
CA SER A 392 10.05 -16.23 9.99
C SER A 392 9.31 -17.09 11.00
N CYS A 393 7.99 -17.03 11.02
CA CYS A 393 7.13 -17.88 11.84
C CYS A 393 6.08 -18.55 10.96
N LYS A 394 6.08 -19.87 10.85
CA LYS A 394 5.11 -20.59 10.02
C LYS A 394 3.69 -20.41 10.56
N ALA A 395 2.74 -20.10 9.68
CA ALA A 395 1.33 -20.07 10.03
C ALA A 395 0.76 -21.49 9.91
N GLN A 396 0.34 -22.07 11.03
CA GLN A 396 -0.26 -23.42 11.05
C GLN A 396 -1.74 -23.44 10.70
#